data_AF-A0A5C6Q6Z6-F1
#
_entry.id   AF-A0A5C6Q6Z6-F1
#
_cell.length_a   1.000
_cell.length_b   1.000
_cell.length_c   1.000
_cell.angle_alpha   90.00
_cell.angle_beta   90.00
_cell.angle_gamma   90.00
#
_symmetry.space_group_name_H-M   'P 1'
#
loop_
_entity.id
_entity.type
_entity.pdbx_description
1 polymer ?
#
loop_
_entity_poly.entity_id
_entity_poly.type
_entity_poly.pdbx_seq_one_letter_code
_entity_poly.pdbx_strand_id
1 'polypeptide(L)'
;MLIRFRQSRSIKNKSTYASLSKGGPIKSANLKGYCSKGFTLIELVVAMVLLGILSVGVSSFLQFGSQIYADATARDQILSSARFAIERLNRELRASLPNSSRITNDCLEFMPIKASAIYVDIPVSPDSASDKITIVPASTSVSSADIISLNAIVYPVAADDVYLKSNKKFYPIDIVTYSSDPTNVPHTLTLEDSVLFAEESATNRIYFIDDSVMYCIEGSGDNKNLIRYDVTDHSNAGEPLGLTNRAVMAEFLMNSSGFSTNGANLQRNAIVSVRLHFMRLFEEIVFDNEIQVPNVP
;
A
#
# COMPACT_ATOMS: atom_id res chain seq x y z
N MET A 1 -15.97 21.52 -27.02
CA MET A 1 -17.01 20.71 -26.35
C MET A 1 -16.85 20.93 -24.85
N LEU A 2 -17.66 21.82 -24.25
CA LEU A 2 -17.63 22.18 -22.84
C LEU A 2 -19.08 22.23 -22.36
N ILE A 3 -19.44 21.30 -21.47
CA ILE A 3 -20.79 21.16 -20.94
C ILE A 3 -20.89 21.97 -19.64
N ARG A 4 -21.85 22.90 -19.61
CA ARG A 4 -22.33 23.60 -18.42
C ARG A 4 -23.45 22.77 -17.76
N PHE A 5 -23.53 22.80 -16.43
CA PHE A 5 -24.82 22.76 -15.73
C PHE A 5 -24.89 23.76 -14.56
N ARG A 6 -26.07 24.40 -14.53
CA ARG A 6 -26.74 25.33 -13.60
C ARG A 6 -27.13 24.58 -12.30
N GLN A 7 -27.53 25.12 -11.14
CA GLN A 7 -27.93 26.43 -10.62
C GLN A 7 -28.06 26.30 -9.07
N SER A 8 -27.83 27.35 -8.28
CA SER A 8 -28.39 27.50 -6.91
C SER A 8 -28.94 28.92 -6.75
N ARG A 9 -30.19 29.04 -6.30
CA ARG A 9 -30.91 30.30 -6.07
C ARG A 9 -30.97 30.60 -4.57
N SER A 10 -30.57 31.82 -4.23
CA SER A 10 -30.74 32.45 -2.92
C SER A 10 -32.13 33.09 -2.81
N ILE A 11 -32.82 32.86 -1.68
CA ILE A 11 -34.12 33.45 -1.35
C ILE A 11 -33.88 34.68 -0.46
N LYS A 12 -34.21 35.87 -0.98
CA LYS A 12 -34.33 37.12 -0.20
C LYS A 12 -35.81 37.35 0.14
N ASN A 13 -36.14 37.44 1.42
CA ASN A 13 -37.46 37.80 1.91
C ASN A 13 -37.57 39.33 2.04
N LYS A 14 -38.54 39.95 1.35
CA LYS A 14 -38.89 41.37 1.51
C LYS A 14 -40.11 41.48 2.43
N SER A 15 -39.96 42.25 3.50
CA SER A 15 -41.05 42.69 4.38
C SER A 15 -41.80 43.85 3.71
N THR A 16 -43.12 43.81 3.67
CA THR A 16 -43.97 44.93 3.25
C THR A 16 -45.03 45.13 4.32
N TYR A 17 -44.95 46.26 5.04
CA TYR A 17 -45.95 46.69 6.01
C TYR A 17 -47.05 47.46 5.26
N ALA A 18 -48.28 46.95 5.33
CA ALA A 18 -49.47 47.67 4.89
C ALA A 18 -50.22 48.19 6.13
N SER A 19 -50.37 49.50 6.20
CA SER A 19 -51.22 50.22 7.16
C SER A 19 -52.67 50.19 6.67
N LEU A 20 -53.61 49.88 7.57
CA LEU A 20 -55.03 50.18 7.40
C LEU A 20 -55.73 50.10 8.76
N SER A 21 -55.95 51.25 9.39
CA SER A 21 -56.88 51.41 10.52
C SER A 21 -58.19 52.00 10.00
N LYS A 22 -59.27 51.23 10.05
CA LYS A 22 -60.63 51.78 10.13
C LYS A 22 -61.41 50.94 11.14
N GLY A 23 -61.83 51.62 12.21
CA GLY A 23 -62.66 51.06 13.26
C GLY A 23 -64.06 50.74 12.75
N GLY A 24 -64.50 49.52 13.03
CA GLY A 24 -65.90 49.10 13.05
C GLY A 24 -66.18 48.41 14.40
N PRO A 25 -67.42 48.42 14.90
CA PRO A 25 -67.73 47.90 16.23
C PRO A 25 -67.46 46.39 16.28
N ILE A 26 -66.67 45.99 17.28
CA ILE A 26 -66.35 44.60 17.58
C ILE A 26 -67.65 43.89 17.95
N LYS A 27 -68.16 43.03 17.07
CA LYS A 27 -69.16 42.02 17.46
C LYS A 27 -68.50 41.11 18.50
N SER A 28 -69.15 40.94 19.65
CA SER A 28 -68.73 40.02 20.69
C SER A 28 -68.65 38.59 20.14
N ALA A 29 -67.45 38.15 19.80
CA ALA A 29 -67.18 36.74 19.58
C ALA A 29 -67.30 36.04 20.93
N ASN A 30 -68.20 35.06 21.00
CA ASN A 30 -68.36 34.16 22.13
C ASN A 30 -67.02 33.40 22.31
N LEU A 31 -66.15 33.88 23.19
CA LEU A 31 -64.99 33.12 23.64
C LEU A 31 -65.52 31.96 24.49
N LYS A 32 -65.64 30.79 23.84
CA LYS A 32 -65.69 29.52 24.55
C LYS A 32 -64.40 29.42 25.38
N GLY A 33 -64.50 29.79 26.65
CA GLY A 33 -63.43 29.56 27.61
C GLY A 33 -63.19 28.06 27.69
N TYR A 34 -62.04 27.61 27.22
CA TYR A 34 -61.55 26.28 27.57
C TYR A 34 -61.29 26.31 29.06
N CYS A 35 -62.16 25.67 29.84
CA CYS A 35 -61.89 25.39 31.24
C CYS A 35 -60.61 24.54 31.29
N SER A 36 -59.52 25.11 31.80
CA SER A 36 -58.29 24.38 32.04
C SER A 36 -58.59 23.32 33.10
N LYS A 37 -58.87 22.09 32.65
CA LYS A 37 -58.99 20.95 33.55
C LYS A 37 -57.59 20.68 34.10
N GLY A 38 -57.40 20.92 35.40
CA GLY A 38 -56.17 20.57 36.09
C GLY A 38 -55.93 19.06 36.02
N PHE A 39 -54.67 18.66 35.85
CA PHE A 39 -54.25 17.26 35.91
C PHE A 39 -54.48 16.70 37.31
N THR A 40 -54.96 15.46 37.39
CA THR A 40 -55.08 14.77 38.67
C THR A 40 -53.71 14.28 39.15
N LEU A 41 -53.49 14.20 40.46
CA LEU A 41 -52.21 13.75 41.01
C LEU A 41 -51.85 12.32 40.55
N ILE A 42 -52.86 11.46 40.38
CA ILE A 42 -52.66 10.09 39.89
C ILE A 42 -52.19 10.05 38.43
N GLU A 43 -52.70 10.95 37.58
CA GLU A 43 -52.32 11.03 36.16
C GLU A 43 -50.85 11.45 36.01
N LEU A 44 -50.39 12.39 36.84
CA LEU A 44 -48.98 12.79 36.88
C LEU A 44 -48.06 11.66 37.35
N VAL A 45 -48.45 10.90 38.38
CA VAL A 45 -47.66 9.77 38.88
C VAL A 45 -47.54 8.66 37.83
N VAL A 46 -48.65 8.29 37.18
CA VAL A 46 -48.63 7.27 36.11
C VAL A 46 -47.77 7.73 34.93
N ALA A 47 -47.86 9.00 34.54
CA ALA A 47 -47.02 9.55 33.48
C ALA A 47 -45.51 9.48 33.80
N MET A 48 -45.11 9.81 35.04
CA MET A 48 -43.71 9.70 35.47
C MET A 48 -43.20 8.25 35.45
N VAL A 49 -44.02 7.30 35.90
CA VAL A 49 -43.66 5.87 35.87
C VAL A 49 -43.50 5.37 34.44
N LEU A 50 -44.44 5.71 33.54
CA LEU A 50 -44.37 5.32 32.13
C LEU A 50 -43.16 5.94 31.42
N LEU A 51 -42.88 7.23 31.65
CA LEU A 51 -41.69 7.88 31.11
C LEU A 51 -40.40 7.25 31.64
N GLY A 52 -40.37 6.84 32.90
CA GLY A 52 -39.23 6.13 33.49
C GLY A 52 -38.94 4.81 32.76
N ILE A 53 -39.97 3.97 32.56
CA ILE A 53 -39.83 2.68 31.87
C ILE A 53 -39.39 2.88 30.41
N LEU A 54 -40.03 3.81 29.69
CA LEU A 54 -39.69 4.12 28.30
C LEU A 54 -38.27 4.66 28.17
N SER A 55 -37.86 5.55 29.08
CA SER A 55 -36.51 6.12 29.08
C SER A 55 -35.44 5.03 29.17
N VAL A 56 -35.58 4.07 30.09
CA VAL A 56 -34.65 2.94 30.22
C VAL A 56 -34.60 2.09 28.93
N GLY A 57 -35.77 1.82 28.34
CA GLY A 57 -35.86 1.08 27.07
C GLY A 57 -35.15 1.79 25.92
N VAL A 58 -35.38 3.09 25.75
CA VAL A 58 -34.74 3.90 24.70
C VAL A 58 -33.23 4.03 24.94
N SER A 59 -32.80 4.26 26.18
CA SER A 59 -31.37 4.37 26.51
C SER A 59 -30.61 3.09 26.19
N SER A 60 -31.14 1.93 26.58
CA SER A 60 -30.52 0.64 26.26
C SER A 60 -30.45 0.39 24.76
N PHE A 61 -31.53 0.65 24.02
CA PHE A 61 -31.54 0.52 22.56
C PHE A 61 -30.50 1.42 21.89
N LEU A 62 -30.39 2.69 22.32
CA LEU A 62 -29.38 3.61 21.79
C LEU A 62 -27.95 3.13 22.11
N GLN A 63 -27.71 2.63 23.32
CA GLN A 63 -26.40 2.09 23.71
C GLN A 63 -26.02 0.89 22.83
N PHE A 64 -26.92 -0.08 22.66
CA PHE A 64 -26.68 -1.24 21.79
C PHE A 64 -26.47 -0.81 20.33
N GLY A 65 -27.26 0.12 19.82
CA GLY A 65 -27.11 0.65 18.46
C GLY A 65 -25.75 1.32 18.25
N SER A 66 -25.29 2.12 19.21
CA SER A 66 -23.96 2.76 19.15
C SER A 66 -22.82 1.75 19.23
N GLN A 67 -22.93 0.70 20.05
CA GLN A 67 -21.93 -0.36 20.14
C GLN A 67 -21.81 -1.15 18.82
N ILE A 68 -22.94 -1.59 18.26
CA ILE A 68 -22.96 -2.32 16.97
C ILE A 68 -22.32 -1.47 15.87
N TYR A 69 -22.64 -0.17 15.83
CA TYR A 69 -22.05 0.74 14.85
C TYR A 69 -20.53 0.89 15.02
N ALA A 70 -20.05 1.02 16.26
CA ALA A 70 -18.63 1.14 16.56
C ALA A 70 -17.87 -0.14 16.18
N ASP A 71 -18.42 -1.31 16.52
CA ASP A 71 -17.81 -2.62 16.22
C ASP A 71 -17.74 -2.85 14.70
N ALA A 72 -18.82 -2.58 13.97
CA ALA A 72 -18.84 -2.67 12.51
C ALA A 72 -17.81 -1.73 11.86
N THR A 73 -17.69 -0.51 12.36
CA THR A 73 -16.72 0.47 11.85
C THR A 73 -15.27 0.03 12.12
N ALA A 74 -15.00 -0.50 13.31
CA ALA A 74 -13.68 -1.00 13.67
C ALA A 74 -13.26 -2.20 12.78
N ARG A 75 -14.19 -3.11 12.53
CA ARG A 75 -14.01 -4.25 11.62
C ARG A 75 -13.71 -3.82 10.19
N ASP A 76 -14.52 -2.89 9.66
CA ASP A 76 -14.34 -2.40 8.30
C ASP A 76 -12.97 -1.72 8.12
N GLN A 77 -12.49 -1.01 9.15
CA GLN A 77 -11.17 -0.39 9.14
C GLN A 77 -10.05 -1.43 9.04
N ILE A 78 -10.08 -2.51 9.84
CA ILE A 78 -9.07 -3.57 9.81
C ILE A 78 -9.11 -4.33 8.49
N LEU A 79 -10.30 -4.69 8.01
CA LEU A 79 -10.45 -5.39 6.74
C LEU A 79 -9.92 -4.56 5.57
N SER A 80 -10.18 -3.25 5.59
CA SER A 80 -9.68 -2.34 4.56
C SER A 80 -8.15 -2.22 4.60
N SER A 81 -7.56 -2.01 5.78
CA SER A 81 -6.10 -1.90 5.92
C SER A 81 -5.39 -3.22 5.59
N ALA A 82 -5.92 -4.35 6.02
CA ALA A 82 -5.38 -5.67 5.71
C ALA A 82 -5.41 -5.95 4.20
N ARG A 83 -6.55 -5.69 3.53
CA ARG A 83 -6.66 -5.85 2.07
C ARG A 83 -5.69 -4.93 1.34
N PHE A 84 -5.59 -3.67 1.74
CA PHE A 84 -4.64 -2.74 1.13
C PHE A 84 -3.20 -3.23 1.27
N ALA A 85 -2.80 -3.62 2.48
CA ALA A 85 -1.45 -4.10 2.75
C ALA A 85 -1.10 -5.36 1.94
N ILE A 86 -2.02 -6.33 1.89
CA ILE A 86 -1.83 -7.59 1.14
C ILE A 86 -1.77 -7.33 -0.36
N GLU A 87 -2.68 -6.55 -0.92
CA GLU A 87 -2.68 -6.22 -2.35
C GLU A 87 -1.44 -5.43 -2.76
N ARG A 88 -1.02 -4.49 -1.91
CA ARG A 88 0.21 -3.72 -2.16
C ARG A 88 1.44 -4.63 -2.12
N LEU A 89 1.58 -5.45 -1.08
CA LEU A 89 2.68 -6.40 -0.90
C LEU A 89 2.73 -7.41 -2.07
N ASN A 90 1.58 -7.98 -2.45
CA ASN A 90 1.45 -8.89 -3.59
C ASN A 90 1.96 -8.25 -4.89
N ARG A 91 1.55 -7.01 -5.15
CA ARG A 91 1.94 -6.31 -6.37
C ARG A 91 3.44 -6.02 -6.40
N GLU A 92 4.03 -5.65 -5.27
CA GLU A 92 5.46 -5.38 -5.19
C GLU A 92 6.30 -6.66 -5.30
N LEU A 93 5.90 -7.73 -4.62
CA LEU A 93 6.59 -9.03 -4.69
C LEU A 93 6.54 -9.66 -6.08
N ARG A 94 5.41 -9.56 -6.79
CA ARG A 94 5.32 -10.07 -8.17
C ARG A 94 6.20 -9.31 -9.16
N ALA A 95 6.53 -8.05 -8.86
CA ALA A 95 7.45 -7.23 -9.65
C ALA A 95 8.90 -7.27 -9.10
N SER A 96 9.19 -8.21 -8.19
CA SER A 96 10.54 -8.38 -7.65
C SER A 96 11.43 -9.22 -8.54
N LEU A 97 12.73 -8.98 -8.41
CA LEU A 97 13.78 -9.71 -9.08
C LEU A 97 13.74 -11.18 -8.62
N PRO A 98 13.83 -12.14 -9.54
CA PRO A 98 13.95 -13.55 -9.19
C PRO A 98 15.07 -13.77 -8.17
N ASN A 99 14.81 -14.65 -7.20
CA ASN A 99 15.73 -15.02 -6.12
C ASN A 99 16.14 -13.88 -5.17
N SER A 100 15.57 -12.67 -5.26
CA SER A 100 15.90 -11.58 -4.33
C SER A 100 15.20 -11.70 -2.97
N SER A 101 14.06 -12.38 -2.86
CA SER A 101 13.29 -12.43 -1.61
C SER A 101 14.04 -13.18 -0.51
N ARG A 102 14.29 -12.51 0.62
CA ARG A 102 14.91 -13.11 1.82
C ARG A 102 14.26 -12.60 3.10
N ILE A 103 14.48 -13.33 4.19
CA ILE A 103 14.17 -12.86 5.54
C ILE A 103 15.47 -12.41 6.19
N THR A 104 15.55 -11.14 6.59
CA THR A 104 16.64 -10.60 7.39
C THR A 104 16.07 -9.78 8.54
N ASN A 105 16.60 -9.97 9.75
CA ASN A 105 16.13 -9.28 10.96
C ASN A 105 14.61 -9.34 11.18
N ASP A 106 14.00 -10.53 10.95
CA ASP A 106 12.55 -10.79 10.98
C ASP A 106 11.71 -9.94 10.00
N CYS A 107 12.36 -9.30 9.02
CA CYS A 107 11.74 -8.55 7.95
C CYS A 107 11.86 -9.28 6.62
N LEU A 108 10.83 -9.18 5.80
CA LEU A 108 10.86 -9.64 4.41
C LEU A 108 11.46 -8.54 3.53
N GLU A 109 12.57 -8.84 2.87
CA GLU A 109 13.23 -7.95 1.94
C GLU A 109 13.25 -8.56 0.53
N PHE A 110 13.08 -7.72 -0.48
CA PHE A 110 13.15 -8.11 -1.88
C PHE A 110 13.53 -6.92 -2.77
N MET A 111 14.05 -7.19 -3.97
CA MET A 111 14.55 -6.17 -4.88
C MET A 111 13.56 -5.96 -6.04
N PRO A 112 12.92 -4.79 -6.22
CA PRO A 112 12.05 -4.53 -7.36
C PRO A 112 12.83 -4.45 -8.69
N ILE A 113 12.23 -4.92 -9.78
CA ILE A 113 12.76 -4.71 -11.14
C ILE A 113 12.26 -3.35 -11.64
N LYS A 114 13.17 -2.43 -12.00
CA LYS A 114 12.81 -1.16 -12.64
C LYS A 114 12.64 -1.31 -14.15
N ALA A 115 13.56 -2.05 -14.76
CA ALA A 115 13.55 -2.32 -16.19
C ALA A 115 14.36 -3.60 -16.50
N SER A 116 14.27 -4.09 -17.74
CA SER A 116 15.05 -5.26 -18.19
C SER A 116 15.42 -5.14 -19.66
N ALA A 117 16.49 -5.81 -20.05
CA ALA A 117 16.94 -5.89 -21.44
C ALA A 117 17.53 -7.27 -21.74
N ILE A 118 17.72 -7.55 -23.02
CA ILE A 118 18.52 -8.68 -23.48
C ILE A 118 19.89 -8.13 -23.85
N TYR A 119 20.97 -8.76 -23.41
CA TYR A 119 22.31 -8.41 -23.86
C TYR A 119 22.76 -9.33 -25.00
N VAL A 120 23.66 -8.81 -25.83
CA VAL A 120 24.34 -9.59 -26.88
C VAL A 120 25.71 -10.02 -26.39
N ASP A 121 26.39 -9.12 -25.67
CA ASP A 121 27.75 -9.30 -25.21
C ASP A 121 27.94 -8.60 -23.86
N ILE A 122 28.66 -9.27 -22.95
CA ILE A 122 28.89 -8.83 -21.58
C ILE A 122 30.23 -9.42 -21.08
N PRO A 123 31.04 -8.66 -20.33
CA PRO A 123 32.34 -9.16 -19.88
C PRO A 123 32.17 -10.24 -18.79
N VAL A 124 32.48 -11.49 -19.14
CA VAL A 124 32.57 -12.64 -18.23
C VAL A 124 33.90 -13.36 -18.47
N SER A 125 34.47 -13.95 -17.42
CA SER A 125 35.70 -14.75 -17.56
C SER A 125 35.50 -15.85 -18.63
N PRO A 126 36.40 -16.00 -19.62
CA PRO A 126 37.80 -15.55 -19.64
C PRO A 126 38.08 -14.19 -20.32
N ASP A 127 37.08 -13.38 -20.61
CA ASP A 127 37.28 -12.07 -21.24
C ASP A 127 38.04 -11.08 -20.34
N SER A 128 38.57 -10.03 -20.96
CA SER A 128 39.11 -8.89 -20.21
C SER A 128 37.99 -8.06 -19.61
N ALA A 129 38.22 -7.49 -18.42
CA ALA A 129 37.28 -6.56 -17.81
C ALA A 129 36.94 -5.40 -18.76
N SER A 130 35.66 -5.06 -18.83
CA SER A 130 35.10 -4.03 -19.71
C SER A 130 34.03 -3.26 -18.96
N ASP A 131 33.86 -1.98 -19.30
CA ASP A 131 32.78 -1.13 -18.85
C ASP A 131 31.58 -1.17 -19.81
N LYS A 132 31.73 -1.77 -20.99
CA LYS A 132 30.70 -1.78 -22.05
C LYS A 132 29.97 -3.10 -22.14
N ILE A 133 28.66 -2.99 -22.28
CA ILE A 133 27.72 -4.10 -22.51
C ILE A 133 26.88 -3.74 -23.73
N THR A 134 26.76 -4.69 -24.66
CA THR A 134 25.91 -4.51 -25.84
C THR A 134 24.50 -5.00 -25.52
N ILE A 135 23.49 -4.13 -25.64
CA ILE A 135 22.11 -4.47 -25.27
C ILE A 135 21.12 -4.30 -26.43
N VAL A 136 20.08 -5.11 -26.39
CA VAL A 136 18.85 -4.99 -27.17
C VAL A 136 17.71 -4.74 -26.17
N PRO A 137 17.23 -3.50 -26.05
CA PRO A 137 16.19 -3.18 -25.09
C PRO A 137 14.89 -3.91 -25.45
N ALA A 138 14.30 -4.59 -24.48
CA ALA A 138 13.03 -5.31 -24.67
C ALA A 138 11.84 -4.35 -24.78
N SER A 139 11.96 -3.14 -24.22
CA SER A 139 11.01 -2.05 -24.37
C SER A 139 11.75 -0.72 -24.56
N THR A 140 11.38 0.04 -25.58
CA THR A 140 11.90 1.39 -25.86
C THR A 140 11.24 2.47 -24.99
N SER A 141 10.46 2.07 -23.98
CA SER A 141 9.68 2.97 -23.13
C SER A 141 10.46 3.52 -21.94
N VAL A 142 11.67 3.03 -21.67
CA VAL A 142 12.53 3.53 -20.59
C VAL A 142 13.52 4.51 -21.19
N SER A 143 13.39 5.79 -20.84
CA SER A 143 14.30 6.81 -21.38
C SER A 143 15.69 6.59 -20.77
N SER A 144 16.75 6.98 -21.49
CA SER A 144 18.12 6.86 -20.98
C SER A 144 18.31 7.63 -19.66
N ALA A 145 17.52 8.67 -19.41
CA ALA A 145 17.52 9.43 -18.18
C ALA A 145 16.96 8.66 -16.97
N ASP A 146 16.13 7.64 -17.18
CA ASP A 146 15.47 6.87 -16.11
C ASP A 146 16.35 5.72 -15.58
N ILE A 147 17.48 5.43 -16.24
CA ILE A 147 18.38 4.31 -15.89
C ILE A 147 19.70 4.80 -15.28
N ILE A 148 20.04 6.07 -15.47
CA ILE A 148 21.21 6.69 -14.84
C ILE A 148 20.97 6.66 -13.32
N SER A 149 21.92 6.09 -12.56
CA SER A 149 21.85 5.75 -11.13
C SER A 149 21.28 4.37 -10.76
N LEU A 150 20.92 3.52 -11.73
CA LEU A 150 20.52 2.13 -11.45
C LEU A 150 21.73 1.19 -11.45
N ASN A 151 21.56 0.01 -10.87
CA ASN A 151 22.50 -1.10 -10.99
C ASN A 151 22.02 -2.09 -12.04
N ALA A 152 22.94 -2.61 -12.84
CA ALA A 152 22.71 -3.71 -13.77
C ALA A 152 23.05 -5.03 -13.08
N ILE A 153 22.08 -5.95 -12.96
CA ILE A 153 22.26 -7.27 -12.35
C ILE A 153 22.04 -8.40 -13.36
N VAL A 154 22.89 -9.42 -13.29
CA VAL A 154 22.90 -10.57 -14.19
C VAL A 154 22.90 -11.88 -13.41
N TYR A 155 21.99 -12.77 -13.78
CA TYR A 155 21.90 -14.15 -13.32
C TYR A 155 22.05 -14.36 -11.79
N PRO A 156 21.20 -13.73 -10.96
CA PRO A 156 21.15 -14.02 -9.52
C PRO A 156 20.47 -15.38 -9.29
N VAL A 157 21.20 -16.31 -8.67
CA VAL A 157 20.70 -17.66 -8.36
C VAL A 157 20.37 -17.82 -6.87
N ALA A 158 20.92 -16.95 -6.02
CA ALA A 158 20.61 -16.84 -4.60
C ALA A 158 20.35 -15.38 -4.20
N ALA A 159 19.69 -15.16 -3.06
CA ALA A 159 19.44 -13.81 -2.56
C ALA A 159 20.73 -13.03 -2.33
N ASP A 160 21.77 -13.69 -1.84
CA ASP A 160 23.08 -13.10 -1.61
C ASP A 160 23.70 -12.49 -2.87
N ASP A 161 23.40 -13.02 -4.07
CA ASP A 161 23.86 -12.43 -5.34
C ASP A 161 23.30 -11.03 -5.59
N VAL A 162 22.16 -10.71 -4.98
CA VAL A 162 21.46 -9.42 -5.13
C VAL A 162 21.99 -8.38 -4.14
N TYR A 163 22.50 -8.82 -2.99
CA TYR A 163 22.86 -7.93 -1.88
C TYR A 163 24.35 -7.90 -1.54
N LEU A 164 25.14 -8.87 -2.00
CA LEU A 164 26.60 -8.93 -1.78
C LEU A 164 27.36 -8.49 -3.04
N LYS A 165 28.00 -7.32 -2.96
CA LYS A 165 28.89 -6.80 -4.01
C LYS A 165 30.05 -7.77 -4.33
N SER A 166 30.48 -8.58 -3.36
CA SER A 166 31.54 -9.59 -3.54
C SER A 166 31.20 -10.68 -4.56
N ASN A 167 29.91 -10.92 -4.81
CA ASN A 167 29.47 -11.98 -5.73
C ASN A 167 29.59 -11.56 -7.20
N LYS A 168 29.90 -10.29 -7.50
CA LYS A 168 30.16 -9.80 -8.87
C LYS A 168 28.99 -10.07 -9.84
N LYS A 169 27.77 -9.96 -9.33
CA LYS A 169 26.54 -10.19 -10.11
C LYS A 169 25.86 -8.89 -10.52
N PHE A 170 26.16 -7.77 -9.86
CA PHE A 170 25.61 -6.46 -10.19
C PHE A 170 26.65 -5.34 -10.10
N TYR A 171 26.45 -4.30 -10.91
CA TYR A 171 27.33 -3.13 -11.01
C TYR A 171 26.55 -1.85 -11.32
N PRO A 172 27.01 -0.67 -10.85
CA PRO A 172 26.36 0.60 -11.11
C PRO A 172 26.52 1.02 -12.59
N ILE A 173 25.48 1.67 -13.10
CA ILE A 173 25.41 2.15 -14.49
C ILE A 173 25.78 3.62 -14.55
N ASP A 174 26.69 3.96 -15.46
CA ASP A 174 27.04 5.35 -15.77
C ASP A 174 26.06 5.93 -16.80
N ILE A 175 25.98 5.29 -17.98
CA ILE A 175 25.15 5.80 -19.09
C ILE A 175 24.63 4.71 -20.01
N VAL A 176 23.42 4.94 -20.54
CA VAL A 176 22.86 4.15 -21.65
C VAL A 176 22.82 4.98 -22.92
N THR A 177 23.51 4.50 -23.96
CA THR A 177 23.52 5.13 -25.28
C THR A 177 22.65 4.34 -26.26
N TYR A 178 21.50 4.92 -26.59
CA TYR A 178 20.63 4.35 -27.60
C TYR A 178 21.02 4.86 -29.00
N SER A 179 21.45 3.94 -29.87
CA SER A 179 21.65 4.24 -31.29
C SER A 179 20.36 4.69 -31.99
N SER A 180 20.48 5.69 -32.88
CA SER A 180 19.42 6.13 -33.79
C SER A 180 19.25 5.20 -35.01
N ASP A 181 20.24 4.33 -35.27
CA ASP A 181 20.19 3.27 -36.27
C ASP A 181 20.58 1.93 -35.61
N PRO A 182 19.64 1.28 -34.91
CA PRO A 182 19.89 0.04 -34.19
C PRO A 182 20.20 -1.14 -35.11
N THR A 183 20.01 -1.00 -36.44
CA THR A 183 20.31 -2.07 -37.40
C THR A 183 21.80 -2.19 -37.68
N ASN A 184 22.55 -1.09 -37.59
CA ASN A 184 23.98 -1.04 -37.89
C ASN A 184 24.84 -0.71 -36.66
N VAL A 185 24.29 -0.01 -35.68
CA VAL A 185 24.99 0.37 -34.45
C VAL A 185 24.15 -0.11 -33.26
N PRO A 186 24.64 -1.07 -32.46
CA PRO A 186 23.86 -1.60 -31.36
C PRO A 186 23.77 -0.59 -30.21
N HIS A 187 22.77 -0.76 -29.34
CA HIS A 187 22.68 0.04 -28.12
C HIS A 187 23.77 -0.40 -27.14
N THR A 188 24.39 0.56 -26.46
CA THR A 188 25.49 0.30 -25.53
C THR A 188 25.10 0.78 -24.14
N LEU A 189 25.29 -0.09 -23.16
CA LEU A 189 25.22 0.20 -21.74
C LEU A 189 26.66 0.32 -21.22
N THR A 190 26.98 1.45 -20.60
CA THR A 190 28.28 1.71 -19.99
C THR A 190 28.14 1.72 -18.47
N LEU A 191 28.99 0.95 -17.80
CA LEU A 191 29.09 0.87 -16.34
C LEU A 191 30.09 1.91 -15.81
N GLU A 192 30.03 2.23 -14.51
CA GLU A 192 30.96 3.21 -13.91
C GLU A 192 32.42 2.73 -13.92
N ASP A 193 32.63 1.42 -13.84
CA ASP A 193 33.95 0.79 -13.79
C ASP A 193 34.06 -0.34 -14.83
N SER A 194 35.30 -0.67 -15.23
CA SER A 194 35.57 -1.89 -16.00
C SER A 194 35.51 -3.13 -15.10
N VAL A 195 34.57 -4.03 -15.38
CA VAL A 195 34.22 -5.16 -14.50
C VAL A 195 34.16 -6.48 -15.25
N LEU A 196 34.08 -7.57 -14.47
CA LEU A 196 33.80 -8.92 -14.96
C LEU A 196 32.66 -9.49 -14.13
N PHE A 197 31.54 -9.79 -14.78
CA PHE A 197 30.45 -10.51 -14.13
C PHE A 197 30.90 -11.93 -13.82
N ALA A 198 30.39 -12.47 -12.71
CA ALA A 198 30.73 -13.82 -12.28
C ALA A 198 30.28 -14.90 -13.27
N GLU A 199 29.16 -14.66 -13.96
CA GLU A 199 28.53 -15.64 -14.85
C GLU A 199 27.60 -14.97 -15.85
N GLU A 200 27.43 -15.59 -17.01
CA GLU A 200 26.41 -15.22 -17.98
C GLU A 200 25.02 -15.69 -17.58
N SER A 201 24.00 -14.96 -18.02
CA SER A 201 22.61 -15.42 -17.97
C SER A 201 22.37 -16.50 -19.02
N ALA A 202 21.77 -17.63 -18.61
CA ALA A 202 21.33 -18.68 -19.53
C ALA A 202 20.35 -18.20 -20.62
N THR A 203 19.74 -17.03 -20.45
CA THR A 203 18.79 -16.42 -21.41
C THR A 203 19.25 -15.06 -21.92
N ASN A 204 20.53 -14.69 -21.70
CA ASN A 204 21.10 -13.39 -22.05
C ASN A 204 20.29 -12.19 -21.52
N ARG A 205 19.74 -12.31 -20.31
CA ARG A 205 18.92 -11.25 -19.69
C ARG A 205 19.72 -10.46 -18.67
N ILE A 206 19.48 -9.16 -18.66
CA ILE A 206 19.97 -8.21 -17.67
C ILE A 206 18.78 -7.45 -17.07
N TYR A 207 18.80 -7.27 -15.75
CA TYR A 207 17.79 -6.51 -15.04
C TYR A 207 18.40 -5.22 -14.48
N PHE A 208 17.58 -4.18 -14.38
CA PHE A 208 17.96 -2.92 -13.80
C PHE A 208 17.25 -2.75 -12.47
N ILE A 209 18.03 -2.53 -11.41
CA ILE A 209 17.61 -2.48 -10.02
C ILE A 209 18.12 -1.20 -9.34
N ASP A 210 17.55 -0.90 -8.19
CA ASP A 210 17.73 0.36 -7.46
C ASP A 210 17.74 0.03 -5.95
N ASP A 211 17.05 0.84 -5.15
CA ASP A 211 16.66 0.52 -3.78
C ASP A 211 15.82 -0.77 -3.67
N SER A 212 16.08 -1.53 -2.60
CA SER A 212 15.25 -2.67 -2.22
C SER A 212 14.11 -2.25 -1.31
N VAL A 213 13.09 -3.11 -1.22
CA VAL A 213 11.91 -2.88 -0.39
C VAL A 213 11.90 -3.88 0.75
N MET A 214 11.61 -3.38 1.95
CA MET A 214 11.57 -4.20 3.16
C MET A 214 10.26 -4.02 3.91
N TYR A 215 9.65 -5.13 4.30
CA TYR A 215 8.46 -5.20 5.14
C TYR A 215 8.81 -5.82 6.50
N CYS A 216 8.63 -5.05 7.56
CA CYS A 216 8.90 -5.45 8.93
C CYS A 216 7.61 -5.52 9.73
N ILE A 217 7.52 -6.51 10.63
CA ILE A 217 6.47 -6.56 11.65
C ILE A 217 7.06 -5.99 12.94
N GLU A 218 6.75 -4.74 13.22
CA GLU A 218 7.31 -3.99 14.36
C GLU A 218 6.30 -3.84 15.49
N GLY A 219 6.79 -3.85 16.72
CA GLY A 219 5.97 -3.65 17.92
C GLY A 219 6.25 -4.72 18.97
N SER A 220 5.51 -4.66 20.07
CA SER A 220 5.66 -5.59 21.19
C SER A 220 4.33 -6.31 21.47
N GLY A 221 4.45 -7.60 21.81
CA GLY A 221 3.28 -8.45 22.10
C GLY A 221 2.35 -8.62 20.88
N ASP A 222 1.04 -8.56 21.15
CA ASP A 222 -0.02 -8.79 20.15
C ASP A 222 -0.58 -7.50 19.53
N ASN A 223 0.19 -6.42 19.56
CA ASN A 223 -0.18 -5.14 18.95
C ASN A 223 0.97 -4.62 18.06
N LYS A 224 1.30 -5.40 17.05
CA LYS A 224 2.35 -5.08 16.07
C LYS A 224 1.76 -4.39 14.85
N ASN A 225 2.63 -3.70 14.11
CA ASN A 225 2.31 -2.99 12.89
C ASN A 225 3.16 -3.55 11.75
N LEU A 226 2.56 -3.66 10.57
CA LEU A 226 3.27 -3.98 9.35
C LEU A 226 3.78 -2.68 8.76
N ILE A 227 5.10 -2.58 8.59
CA ILE A 227 5.75 -1.35 8.18
C ILE A 227 6.59 -1.64 6.95
N ARG A 228 6.46 -0.78 5.94
CA ARG A 228 7.26 -0.81 4.73
C ARG A 228 8.36 0.25 4.83
N TYR A 229 9.56 -0.12 4.38
CA TYR A 229 10.71 0.74 4.21
C TYR A 229 11.26 0.60 2.79
N ASP A 230 11.89 1.68 2.31
CA ASP A 230 12.86 1.59 1.21
C ASP A 230 14.26 1.48 1.84
N VAL A 231 15.09 0.59 1.29
CA VAL A 231 16.46 0.33 1.75
C VAL A 231 17.41 0.80 0.67
N THR A 232 18.17 1.84 0.98
CA THR A 232 18.98 2.57 -0.02
C THR A 232 20.39 2.02 -0.20
N ASP A 233 20.87 1.18 0.71
CA ASP A 233 22.20 0.57 0.59
C ASP A 233 22.28 -0.73 1.41
N HIS A 234 23.34 -1.50 1.16
CA HIS A 234 23.64 -2.73 1.88
C HIS A 234 25.10 -2.72 2.33
N SER A 235 25.35 -3.26 3.53
CA SER A 235 26.72 -3.44 4.00
C SER A 235 27.47 -4.47 3.15
N ASN A 236 28.79 -4.62 3.37
CA ASN A 236 29.57 -5.67 2.71
C ASN A 236 29.13 -7.10 3.06
N ALA A 237 28.42 -7.27 4.19
CA ALA A 237 27.80 -8.54 4.59
C ALA A 237 26.37 -8.67 4.05
N GLY A 238 25.90 -7.71 3.25
CA GLY A 238 24.58 -7.71 2.66
C GLY A 238 23.48 -7.25 3.60
N GLU A 239 23.78 -6.83 4.84
CA GLU A 239 22.76 -6.30 5.76
C GLU A 239 22.16 -4.98 5.25
N PRO A 240 20.84 -4.78 5.37
CA PRO A 240 20.16 -3.56 4.93
C PRO A 240 20.64 -2.34 5.72
N LEU A 241 20.94 -1.25 5.01
CA LEU A 241 21.34 0.05 5.55
C LEU A 241 20.46 1.15 4.96
N GLY A 242 20.40 2.31 5.63
CA GLY A 242 19.69 3.47 5.10
C GLY A 242 18.19 3.24 4.93
N LEU A 243 17.52 2.69 5.95
CA LEU A 243 16.06 2.54 5.94
C LEU A 243 15.40 3.92 5.87
N THR A 244 14.64 4.17 4.82
CA THR A 244 13.89 5.41 4.58
C THR A 244 12.43 5.12 4.24
N ASN A 245 11.66 6.18 4.01
CA ASN A 245 10.26 6.12 3.57
C ASN A 245 9.37 5.19 4.43
N ARG A 246 9.52 5.29 5.76
CA ARG A 246 8.75 4.49 6.72
C ARG A 246 7.25 4.73 6.54
N ALA A 247 6.52 3.67 6.18
CA ALA A 247 5.08 3.74 5.99
C ALA A 247 4.36 2.58 6.70
N VAL A 248 3.37 2.93 7.54
CA VAL A 248 2.52 1.94 8.22
C VAL A 248 1.51 1.41 7.21
N MET A 249 1.54 0.10 6.97
CA MET A 249 0.69 -0.60 6.01
C MET A 249 -0.52 -1.22 6.69
N ALA A 250 -0.33 -1.77 7.89
CA ALA A 250 -1.41 -2.33 8.70
C ALA A 250 -1.05 -2.28 10.20
N GLU A 251 -2.06 -2.36 11.04
CA GLU A 251 -1.96 -2.28 12.51
C GLU A 251 -2.70 -3.45 13.16
N PHE A 252 -2.51 -3.66 14.47
CA PHE A 252 -3.19 -4.68 15.28
C PHE A 252 -2.82 -6.13 14.90
N LEU A 253 -1.56 -6.35 14.51
CA LEU A 253 -1.04 -7.68 14.22
C LEU A 253 -0.62 -8.41 15.50
N MET A 254 -1.01 -9.67 15.59
CA MET A 254 -0.60 -10.59 16.63
C MET A 254 0.82 -11.12 16.40
N ASN A 255 1.43 -11.63 17.48
CA ASN A 255 2.79 -12.17 17.43
C ASN A 255 2.95 -13.39 16.52
N SER A 256 1.86 -14.09 16.19
CA SER A 256 1.88 -15.22 15.24
C SER A 256 1.94 -14.80 13.77
N SER A 257 1.94 -13.49 13.49
CA SER A 257 2.18 -12.96 12.14
C SER A 257 3.66 -13.12 11.78
N GLY A 258 3.95 -13.46 10.53
CA GLY A 258 5.31 -13.70 10.10
C GLY A 258 5.44 -13.89 8.61
N PHE A 259 6.70 -13.91 8.18
CA PHE A 259 7.09 -14.16 6.80
C PHE A 259 7.94 -15.42 6.73
N SER A 260 7.86 -16.11 5.61
CA SER A 260 8.80 -17.17 5.26
C SER A 260 9.06 -17.15 3.77
N THR A 261 10.30 -17.43 3.38
CA THR A 261 10.68 -17.52 1.97
C THR A 261 11.21 -18.91 1.69
N ASN A 262 10.77 -19.48 0.57
CA ASN A 262 11.35 -20.65 -0.04
C ASN A 262 11.96 -20.21 -1.36
N GLY A 263 13.29 -20.22 -1.44
CA GLY A 263 14.02 -19.84 -2.65
C GLY A 263 13.57 -20.63 -3.89
N ALA A 264 13.80 -20.05 -5.06
CA ALA A 264 13.58 -20.76 -6.32
C ALA A 264 14.65 -21.83 -6.52
N ASN A 265 14.33 -22.83 -7.33
CA ASN A 265 15.32 -23.72 -7.91
C ASN A 265 15.02 -23.87 -9.42
N LEU A 266 15.81 -24.67 -10.13
CA LEU A 266 15.63 -24.88 -11.58
C LEU A 266 14.26 -25.46 -11.98
N GLN A 267 13.50 -26.00 -11.02
CA GLN A 267 12.22 -26.69 -11.26
C GLN A 267 11.01 -25.98 -10.63
N ARG A 268 11.22 -24.95 -9.78
CA ARG A 268 10.17 -24.28 -9.02
C ARG A 268 10.49 -22.79 -8.83
N ASN A 269 9.49 -21.95 -9.05
CA ASN A 269 9.52 -20.53 -8.70
C ASN A 269 9.76 -20.30 -7.19
N ALA A 270 10.25 -19.13 -6.81
CA ALA A 270 10.33 -18.77 -5.41
C ALA A 270 8.91 -18.57 -4.85
N ILE A 271 8.70 -18.97 -3.60
CA ILE A 271 7.43 -18.79 -2.90
C ILE A 271 7.72 -17.99 -1.63
N VAL A 272 7.00 -16.87 -1.49
CA VAL A 272 6.98 -16.08 -0.26
C VAL A 272 5.64 -16.34 0.41
N SER A 273 5.68 -16.91 1.62
CA SER A 273 4.48 -17.14 2.41
C SER A 273 4.36 -16.05 3.46
N VAL A 274 3.22 -15.36 3.43
CA VAL A 274 2.91 -14.22 4.29
C VAL A 274 1.71 -14.58 5.14
N ARG A 275 1.91 -14.60 6.46
CA ARG A 275 0.86 -14.81 7.43
C ARG A 275 0.64 -13.53 8.23
N LEU A 276 -0.53 -12.91 8.07
CA LEU A 276 -0.93 -11.72 8.83
C LEU A 276 -2.14 -12.08 9.68
N HIS A 277 -1.94 -12.05 11.00
CA HIS A 277 -2.97 -12.35 11.98
C HIS A 277 -3.36 -11.07 12.71
N PHE A 278 -4.58 -10.58 12.48
CA PHE A 278 -5.13 -9.38 13.08
C PHE A 278 -6.05 -9.70 14.26
N MET A 279 -5.97 -8.92 15.34
CA MET A 279 -6.89 -9.01 16.47
C MET A 279 -7.28 -7.63 16.99
N ARG A 280 -8.59 -7.36 17.09
CA ARG A 280 -9.13 -6.12 17.70
C ARG A 280 -10.54 -6.38 18.23
N LEU A 281 -10.85 -5.89 19.43
CA LEU A 281 -12.18 -5.98 20.04
C LEU A 281 -12.78 -7.42 20.03
N PHE A 282 -11.95 -8.43 20.29
CA PHE A 282 -12.32 -9.86 20.27
C PHE A 282 -12.69 -10.43 18.88
N GLU A 283 -12.45 -9.68 17.81
CA GLU A 283 -12.48 -10.21 16.44
C GLU A 283 -11.08 -10.61 15.99
N GLU A 284 -10.99 -11.80 15.41
CA GLU A 284 -9.78 -12.42 14.89
C GLU A 284 -9.89 -12.59 13.38
N ILE A 285 -8.87 -12.14 12.64
CA ILE A 285 -8.83 -12.27 11.18
C ILE A 285 -7.43 -12.72 10.77
N VAL A 286 -7.32 -13.89 10.14
CA VAL A 286 -6.06 -14.45 9.66
C VAL A 286 -6.04 -14.42 8.14
N PHE A 287 -4.96 -13.90 7.57
CA PHE A 287 -4.66 -13.97 6.15
C PHE A 287 -3.38 -14.79 5.95
N ASP A 288 -3.52 -15.90 5.23
CA ASP A 288 -2.41 -16.73 4.77
C ASP A 288 -2.33 -16.62 3.25
N ASN A 289 -1.22 -16.10 2.75
CA ASN A 289 -1.03 -15.84 1.32
C ASN A 289 0.32 -16.38 0.86
N GLU A 290 0.28 -17.23 -0.16
CA GLU A 290 1.46 -17.75 -0.86
C GLU A 290 1.64 -17.01 -2.18
N ILE A 291 2.74 -16.29 -2.28
CA ILE A 291 3.02 -15.40 -3.40
C ILE A 291 4.14 -16.03 -4.19
N GLN A 292 3.81 -16.45 -5.42
CA GLN A 292 4.82 -16.93 -6.36
C GLN A 292 5.54 -15.72 -6.97
N VAL A 293 6.86 -15.71 -6.83
CA VAL A 293 7.73 -14.77 -7.55
C VAL A 293 8.21 -15.52 -8.79
N PRO A 294 7.73 -15.14 -9.99
CA PRO A 294 8.07 -15.87 -11.20
C PRO A 294 9.56 -15.66 -11.52
N ASN A 295 10.23 -16.71 -12.01
CA ASN A 295 11.60 -16.60 -12.50
C ASN A 295 11.70 -15.84 -13.84
N VAL A 296 10.57 -15.41 -14.40
CA VAL A 296 10.45 -14.71 -15.68
C VAL A 296 9.28 -13.72 -15.55
N PRO A 297 9.48 -12.41 -15.75
CA PRO A 297 8.36 -11.48 -16.00
C PRO A 297 7.69 -11.75 -17.35
#